data_AF-A0A1E7EMX3-F1
#
_entry.id   AF-A0A1E7EMX3-F1
#
_cell.length_a   1.000
_cell.length_b   1.000
_cell.length_c   1.000
_cell.angle_alpha   90.00
_cell.angle_beta   90.00
_cell.angle_gamma   90.00
#
_symmetry.space_group_name_H-M   'P 1'
#
loop_
_entity.id
_entity.type
_entity.pdbx_description
1 polymer ?
#
loop_
_entity_poly.entity_id
_entity_poly.type
_entity_poly.pdbx_seq_one_letter_code
_entity_poly.pdbx_strand_id
1 'polypeptide(L)'
;MKAVAEYVHMLRQETLLDNQDGSKDELALAIRSVIYDEDHMHLIKDPEFHRFLLHPLRRQVVHDLLLFGLMCRYRTAPKELTKYNRDIRTDRGMIKVLVRETKTHCKCMNEGKVIAKTMDKTGRCDGCKEDFPKLTLRICNGCQYVRYHDSDCQRNHWQRIHKFDCKSFSELNAKVEDDSLLQEILKIECESQRMYEKETNPLLSGLRN
;
A
#
# COMPACT_ATOMS: atom_id res chain seq x y z
N MET A 1 21.33 9.65 16.33
CA MET A 1 20.25 10.24 15.48
C MET A 1 20.78 11.34 14.55
N LYS A 2 21.97 11.17 13.96
CA LYS A 2 22.61 12.17 13.11
C LYS A 2 22.05 12.14 11.68
N ALA A 3 21.93 10.93 11.10
CA ALA A 3 21.42 10.70 9.76
C ALA A 3 20.00 11.23 9.46
N VAL A 4 19.05 11.11 10.41
CA VAL A 4 17.69 11.64 10.19
C VAL A 4 17.66 13.17 10.26
N ALA A 5 18.47 13.78 11.11
CA ALA A 5 18.63 15.23 11.14
C ALA A 5 19.28 15.72 9.84
N GLU A 6 20.28 14.99 9.33
CA GLU A 6 20.91 15.24 8.04
C GLU A 6 19.93 15.09 6.87
N TYR A 7 19.04 14.09 6.87
CA TYR A 7 17.99 13.95 5.84
C TYR A 7 16.98 15.10 5.84
N VAL A 8 16.44 15.44 7.00
CA VAL A 8 15.48 16.55 7.13
C VAL A 8 16.12 17.88 6.76
N HIS A 9 17.40 18.06 7.09
CA HIS A 9 18.19 19.22 6.68
C HIS A 9 18.39 19.27 5.17
N MET A 10 18.70 18.13 4.54
CA MET A 10 18.87 18.02 3.08
C MET A 10 17.57 18.34 2.33
N LEU A 11 16.42 17.79 2.75
CA LEU A 11 15.11 18.12 2.18
C LEU A 11 14.79 19.61 2.26
N ARG A 12 15.15 20.27 3.38
CA ARG A 12 14.98 21.73 3.53
C ARG A 12 15.90 22.52 2.61
N GLN A 13 17.11 22.05 2.38
CA GLN A 13 18.04 22.68 1.42
C GLN A 13 17.55 22.54 -0.02
N GLU A 14 16.96 21.40 -0.38
CA GLU A 14 16.32 21.18 -1.68
C GLU A 14 15.19 22.19 -1.93
N THR A 15 14.39 22.52 -0.89
CA THR A 15 13.33 23.53 -0.98
C THR A 15 13.85 24.96 -1.15
N LEU A 16 15.07 25.25 -0.69
CA LEU A 16 15.69 26.58 -0.79
C LEU A 16 16.35 26.81 -2.16
N LEU A 17 16.80 25.75 -2.81
CA LEU A 17 17.42 25.78 -4.14
C LEU A 17 16.39 25.92 -5.27
N ASP A 18 15.10 25.87 -4.97
CA ASP A 18 14.04 25.91 -5.98
C ASP A 18 13.84 27.30 -6.62
N ASN A 19 14.56 28.33 -6.17
CA ASN A 19 14.40 29.72 -6.61
C ASN A 19 15.46 30.23 -7.61
N GLN A 20 16.37 29.40 -8.14
CA GLN A 20 17.38 29.84 -9.12
C GLN A 20 17.54 28.88 -10.32
N ASP A 21 17.92 29.46 -11.46
CA ASP A 21 17.80 28.99 -12.85
C ASP A 21 18.24 27.56 -13.20
N GLY A 22 17.46 26.94 -14.09
CA GLY A 22 17.86 26.21 -15.32
C GLY A 22 18.72 24.94 -15.27
N SER A 23 19.60 24.75 -14.29
CA SER A 23 20.59 23.66 -14.26
C SER A 23 20.19 22.47 -13.37
N LYS A 24 18.89 22.35 -13.04
CA LYS A 24 18.39 21.61 -11.86
C LYS A 24 18.40 20.07 -12.00
N ASP A 25 18.15 19.52 -13.18
CA ASP A 25 17.87 18.08 -13.29
C ASP A 25 19.12 17.21 -13.09
N GLU A 26 20.28 17.64 -13.60
CA GLU A 26 21.52 16.88 -13.45
C GLU A 26 22.10 16.95 -12.02
N LEU A 27 21.99 18.09 -11.35
CA LEU A 27 22.48 18.26 -9.97
C LEU A 27 21.58 17.54 -8.96
N ALA A 28 20.25 17.58 -9.14
CA ALA A 28 19.32 16.83 -8.30
C ALA A 28 19.51 15.31 -8.44
N LEU A 29 19.78 14.81 -9.66
CA LEU A 29 20.08 13.40 -9.91
C LEU A 29 21.41 12.96 -9.28
N ALA A 30 22.45 13.80 -9.33
CA ALA A 30 23.77 13.49 -8.75
C ALA A 30 23.75 13.47 -7.21
N ILE A 31 23.06 14.40 -6.56
CA ILE A 31 22.91 14.43 -5.10
C ILE A 31 22.09 13.23 -4.61
N ARG A 32 21.04 12.86 -5.35
CA ARG A 32 20.15 11.76 -4.99
C ARG A 32 20.83 10.38 -5.14
N SER A 33 21.71 10.18 -6.13
CA SER A 33 22.33 8.86 -6.38
C SER A 33 23.60 8.60 -5.57
N VAL A 34 24.42 9.62 -5.29
CA VAL A 34 25.75 9.39 -4.69
C VAL A 34 25.72 9.43 -3.15
N ILE A 35 24.93 10.31 -2.56
CA ILE A 35 24.98 10.56 -1.10
C ILE A 35 23.96 9.72 -0.34
N TYR A 36 22.82 9.41 -0.96
CA TYR A 36 21.72 8.78 -0.23
C TYR A 36 21.81 7.25 -0.19
N ASP A 37 22.20 6.62 -1.30
CA ASP A 37 22.16 5.17 -1.43
C ASP A 37 23.31 4.46 -0.70
N GLU A 38 24.53 5.02 -0.70
CA GLU A 38 25.67 4.38 -0.01
C GLU A 38 25.65 4.61 1.51
N ASP A 39 25.39 5.84 1.96
CA ASP A 39 25.46 6.19 3.38
C ASP A 39 24.25 5.72 4.20
N HIS A 40 23.18 5.23 3.59
CA HIS A 40 21.98 4.83 4.36
C HIS A 40 21.66 3.34 4.25
N MET A 41 22.39 2.60 3.40
CA MET A 41 22.26 1.14 3.28
C MET A 41 22.56 0.40 4.59
N HIS A 42 23.45 0.94 5.42
CA HIS A 42 23.78 0.34 6.71
C HIS A 42 22.65 0.49 7.76
N LEU A 43 21.82 1.55 7.65
CA LEU A 43 20.66 1.74 8.53
C LEU A 43 19.59 0.66 8.31
N ILE A 44 19.46 0.14 7.09
CA ILE A 44 18.54 -0.97 6.76
C ILE A 44 18.95 -2.27 7.47
N LYS A 45 20.24 -2.42 7.81
CA LYS A 45 20.77 -3.59 8.52
C LYS A 45 20.73 -3.44 10.04
N ASP A 46 20.38 -2.26 10.57
CA ASP A 46 20.35 -2.01 12.01
C ASP A 46 19.05 -2.59 12.63
N PRO A 47 19.14 -3.54 13.59
CA PRO A 47 17.96 -4.05 14.28
C PRO A 47 17.22 -2.98 15.10
N GLU A 48 17.89 -1.92 15.54
CA GLU A 48 17.25 -0.76 16.18
C GLU A 48 16.46 0.08 15.16
N PHE A 49 16.81 0.06 13.87
CA PHE A 49 16.03 0.73 12.82
C PHE A 49 14.61 0.16 12.68
N HIS A 50 14.43 -1.13 12.98
CA HIS A 50 13.09 -1.73 13.04
C HIS A 50 12.27 -1.19 14.22
N ARG A 51 12.89 -1.01 15.40
CA ARG A 51 12.24 -0.34 16.55
C ARG A 51 11.99 1.14 16.27
N PHE A 52 12.86 1.76 15.50
CA PHE A 52 12.82 3.16 15.12
C PHE A 52 11.66 3.51 14.16
N LEU A 53 11.31 2.59 13.26
CA LEU A 53 10.13 2.70 12.38
C LEU A 53 8.81 2.60 13.16
N LEU A 54 8.82 1.91 14.31
CA LEU A 54 7.66 1.72 15.17
C LEU A 54 7.42 2.89 16.15
N HIS A 55 8.26 3.93 16.11
CA HIS A 55 8.03 5.13 16.92
C HIS A 55 6.79 5.89 16.40
N PRO A 56 5.84 6.30 17.26
CA PRO A 56 4.56 6.92 16.83
C PRO A 56 4.72 8.11 15.89
N LEU A 57 5.71 8.97 16.13
CA LEU A 57 6.01 10.14 15.27
C LEU A 57 6.46 9.75 13.86
N ARG A 58 7.08 8.58 13.67
CA ARG A 58 7.56 8.11 12.37
C ARG A 58 6.55 7.25 11.64
N ARG A 59 5.66 6.58 12.39
CA ARG A 59 4.53 5.85 11.83
C ARG A 59 3.74 6.72 10.86
N GLN A 60 3.48 7.97 11.23
CA GLN A 60 2.75 8.91 10.37
C GLN A 60 3.50 9.22 9.08
N VAL A 61 4.80 9.53 9.17
CA VAL A 61 5.64 9.80 8.00
C VAL A 61 5.68 8.60 7.05
N VAL A 62 5.89 7.39 7.58
CA VAL A 62 5.90 6.16 6.76
C VAL A 62 4.52 5.92 6.14
N HIS A 63 3.44 6.13 6.89
CA HIS A 63 2.08 6.02 6.39
C HIS A 63 1.83 6.99 5.23
N ASP A 64 2.23 8.25 5.35
CA ASP A 64 1.97 9.29 4.35
C ASP A 64 2.81 9.09 3.09
N LEU A 65 4.09 8.72 3.23
CA LEU A 65 4.93 8.34 2.10
C LEU A 65 4.39 7.12 1.37
N LEU A 66 3.94 6.11 2.12
CA LEU A 66 3.36 4.90 1.53
C LEU A 66 2.05 5.21 0.82
N LEU A 67 1.17 6.00 1.44
CA LEU A 67 -0.08 6.46 0.83
C LEU A 67 0.17 7.21 -0.48
N PHE A 68 1.12 8.16 -0.49
CA PHE A 68 1.46 8.92 -1.68
C PHE A 68 2.02 8.01 -2.79
N GLY A 69 2.96 7.13 -2.47
CA GLY A 69 3.50 6.16 -3.42
C GLY A 69 2.43 5.23 -4.01
N LEU A 70 1.49 4.78 -3.19
CA LEU A 70 0.35 3.98 -3.62
C LEU A 70 -0.59 4.78 -4.53
N MET A 71 -0.87 6.04 -4.21
CA MET A 71 -1.70 6.92 -5.06
C MET A 71 -1.08 7.14 -6.44
N CYS A 72 0.24 7.35 -6.51
CA CYS A 72 0.95 7.46 -7.79
C CYS A 72 0.88 6.16 -8.59
N ARG A 73 1.17 5.02 -7.95
CA ARG A 73 1.26 3.72 -8.63
C ARG A 73 -0.09 3.17 -9.08
N TYR A 74 -1.13 3.33 -8.25
CA TYR A 74 -2.45 2.76 -8.46
C TYR A 74 -3.47 3.80 -8.90
N ARG A 75 -3.02 4.92 -9.50
CA ARG A 75 -3.89 5.99 -10.00
C ARG A 75 -4.96 5.47 -10.97
N THR A 76 -4.62 4.49 -11.80
CA THR A 76 -5.51 3.86 -12.79
C THR A 76 -6.19 2.59 -12.27
N ALA A 77 -5.92 2.21 -11.02
CA ALA A 77 -6.33 0.95 -10.41
C ALA A 77 -6.95 1.22 -9.01
N PRO A 78 -8.13 1.88 -8.96
CA PRO A 78 -8.71 2.40 -7.71
C PRO A 78 -9.08 1.32 -6.69
N LYS A 79 -9.29 0.08 -7.14
CA LYS A 79 -9.70 -1.05 -6.28
C LYS A 79 -8.53 -1.55 -5.46
N GLU A 80 -7.39 -1.70 -6.11
CA GLU A 80 -6.10 -2.01 -5.53
C GLU A 80 -5.78 -0.93 -4.50
N LEU A 81 -5.88 0.35 -4.89
CA LEU A 81 -5.63 1.48 -3.99
C LEU A 81 -6.52 1.41 -2.73
N THR A 82 -7.82 1.13 -2.89
CA THR A 82 -8.76 1.00 -1.76
C THR A 82 -8.35 -0.13 -0.80
N LYS A 83 -7.94 -1.28 -1.35
CA LYS A 83 -7.42 -2.41 -0.57
C LYS A 83 -6.15 -2.02 0.19
N TYR A 84 -5.22 -1.32 -0.45
CA TYR A 84 -3.98 -0.86 0.19
C TYR A 84 -4.26 0.17 1.28
N ASN A 85 -5.10 1.17 1.01
CA ASN A 85 -5.51 2.20 1.98
C ASN A 85 -6.10 1.59 3.25
N ARG A 86 -6.85 0.49 3.11
CA ARG A 86 -7.37 -0.25 4.25
C ARG A 86 -6.27 -1.00 5.01
N ASP A 87 -5.35 -1.64 4.30
CA ASP A 87 -4.26 -2.42 4.91
C ASP A 87 -3.30 -1.51 5.69
N ILE A 88 -2.90 -0.35 5.15
CA ILE A 88 -1.91 0.55 5.78
C ILE A 88 -2.40 1.23 7.07
N ARG A 89 -3.68 1.09 7.45
CA ARG A 89 -4.19 1.64 8.72
C ARG A 89 -3.66 0.93 9.96
N THR A 90 -3.08 -0.26 9.79
CA THR A 90 -2.54 -1.09 10.88
C THR A 90 -1.07 -1.37 10.63
N ASP A 91 -0.26 -1.52 11.68
CA ASP A 91 1.19 -1.76 11.54
C ASP A 91 1.46 -3.07 10.79
N ARG A 92 0.70 -4.12 11.15
CA ARG A 92 0.73 -5.39 10.45
C ARG A 92 0.42 -5.23 8.95
N GLY A 93 -0.57 -4.43 8.61
CA GLY A 93 -0.94 -4.20 7.23
C GLY A 93 0.08 -3.34 6.48
N MET A 94 0.63 -2.29 7.09
CA MET A 94 1.74 -1.49 6.54
C MET A 94 2.92 -2.39 6.16
N ILE A 95 3.36 -3.27 7.07
CA ILE A 95 4.45 -4.21 6.79
C ILE A 95 4.10 -5.11 5.60
N LYS A 96 2.86 -5.65 5.54
CA LYS A 96 2.43 -6.49 4.41
C LYS A 96 2.40 -5.74 3.08
N VAL A 97 2.08 -4.45 3.08
CA VAL A 97 2.13 -3.61 1.88
C VAL A 97 3.58 -3.39 1.48
N LEU A 98 4.46 -2.95 2.40
CA LEU A 98 5.88 -2.76 2.13
C LEU A 98 6.53 -4.03 1.56
N VAL A 99 6.28 -5.19 2.16
CA VAL A 99 6.75 -6.50 1.64
C VAL A 99 6.30 -6.73 0.19
N ARG A 100 5.04 -6.40 -0.13
CA ARG A 100 4.48 -6.64 -1.46
C ARG A 100 5.07 -5.69 -2.51
N GLU A 101 5.25 -4.43 -2.15
CA GLU A 101 5.76 -3.39 -3.06
C GLU A 101 7.27 -3.49 -3.28
N THR A 102 8.02 -4.00 -2.30
CA THR A 102 9.49 -4.12 -2.39
C THR A 102 9.98 -5.47 -2.93
N LYS A 103 9.14 -6.51 -2.98
CA LYS A 103 9.56 -7.89 -3.34
C LYS A 103 10.30 -8.03 -4.67
N THR A 104 10.03 -7.15 -5.63
CA THR A 104 10.65 -7.19 -6.97
C THR A 104 12.00 -6.49 -7.00
N HIS A 105 12.31 -5.67 -5.99
CA HIS A 105 13.50 -4.81 -5.95
C HIS A 105 14.51 -5.26 -4.88
N CYS A 106 14.03 -5.69 -3.70
CA CYS A 106 14.88 -6.15 -2.60
C CYS A 106 14.26 -7.35 -1.86
N LYS A 107 15.09 -8.04 -1.07
CA LYS A 107 14.65 -9.03 -0.06
C LYS A 107 14.60 -8.46 1.35
N CYS A 108 14.84 -7.15 1.49
CA CYS A 108 15.02 -6.45 2.75
C CYS A 108 13.81 -6.53 3.71
N MET A 109 12.59 -6.68 3.17
CA MET A 109 11.38 -6.82 3.99
C MET A 109 11.03 -8.27 4.40
N ASN A 110 11.87 -9.27 4.10
CA ASN A 110 11.55 -10.66 4.41
C ASN A 110 11.44 -10.94 5.92
N GLU A 111 12.27 -10.32 6.75
CA GLU A 111 12.17 -10.43 8.21
C GLU A 111 10.88 -9.78 8.72
N GLY A 112 10.56 -8.57 8.24
CA GLY A 112 9.29 -7.90 8.52
C GLY A 112 8.09 -8.76 8.14
N LYS A 113 8.14 -9.50 7.02
CA LYS A 113 7.08 -10.45 6.64
C LYS A 113 6.88 -11.55 7.68
N VAL A 114 7.95 -12.07 8.28
CA VAL A 114 7.87 -13.09 9.34
C VAL A 114 7.27 -12.48 10.60
N ILE A 115 7.73 -11.31 11.02
CA ILE A 115 7.18 -10.57 12.17
C ILE A 115 5.68 -10.30 11.98
N ALA A 116 5.27 -9.79 10.81
CA ALA A 116 3.85 -9.50 10.53
C ALA A 116 2.94 -10.75 10.52
N LYS A 117 3.51 -11.96 10.38
CA LYS A 117 2.74 -13.21 10.51
C LYS A 117 2.45 -13.54 11.97
N THR A 118 3.34 -13.19 12.89
CA THR A 118 3.17 -13.44 14.33
C THR A 118 2.37 -12.35 15.03
N MET A 119 2.26 -11.17 14.44
CA MET A 119 1.43 -10.08 14.95
C MET A 119 -0.06 -10.40 14.95
N ASP A 120 -0.76 -9.93 15.98
CA ASP A 120 -2.21 -10.01 16.08
C ASP A 120 -2.91 -9.34 14.89
N LYS A 121 -4.02 -9.95 14.47
CA LYS A 121 -4.87 -9.38 13.43
C LYS A 121 -5.75 -8.30 14.07
N THR A 122 -5.29 -7.07 14.07
CA THR A 122 -6.08 -5.91 14.53
C THR A 122 -6.75 -5.17 13.36
N GLY A 123 -7.69 -4.30 13.69
CA GLY A 123 -8.30 -3.32 12.79
C GLY A 123 -8.77 -2.10 13.60
N ARG A 124 -9.06 -0.99 12.92
CA ARG A 124 -9.40 0.29 13.54
C ARG A 124 -10.92 0.54 13.57
N CYS A 125 -11.51 1.01 14.68
CA CYS A 125 -12.89 1.53 14.66
C CYS A 125 -12.91 2.82 13.83
N ASP A 126 -13.78 2.92 12.82
CA ASP A 126 -13.95 4.16 12.06
C ASP A 126 -14.62 5.28 12.89
N GLY A 127 -15.30 4.95 14.00
CA GLY A 127 -15.86 5.93 14.92
C GLY A 127 -14.83 6.52 15.91
N CYS A 128 -14.22 5.70 16.76
CA CYS A 128 -13.32 6.16 17.83
C CYS A 128 -11.83 6.17 17.44
N LYS A 129 -11.47 5.60 16.28
CA LYS A 129 -10.09 5.53 15.75
C LYS A 129 -9.10 4.66 16.54
N GLU A 130 -9.57 3.96 17.57
CA GLU A 130 -8.79 2.96 18.31
C GLU A 130 -8.69 1.61 17.58
N ASP A 131 -7.65 0.83 17.90
CA ASP A 131 -7.38 -0.47 17.31
C ASP A 131 -7.93 -1.63 18.19
N PHE A 132 -8.63 -2.57 17.55
CA PHE A 132 -9.29 -3.72 18.18
C PHE A 132 -8.94 -5.02 17.45
N PRO A 133 -9.11 -6.20 18.06
CA PRO A 133 -9.03 -7.46 17.34
C PRO A 133 -9.97 -7.47 16.13
N LYS A 134 -9.47 -7.87 14.95
CA LYS A 134 -10.24 -7.80 13.70
C LYS A 134 -11.53 -8.62 13.76
N LEU A 135 -11.54 -9.69 14.55
CA LEU A 135 -12.70 -10.57 14.74
C LEU A 135 -13.82 -9.94 15.59
N THR A 136 -13.51 -8.93 16.41
CA THR A 136 -14.52 -8.26 17.25
C THR A 136 -15.14 -7.05 16.57
N LEU A 137 -14.57 -6.60 15.46
CA LEU A 137 -15.09 -5.47 14.69
C LEU A 137 -16.31 -5.87 13.85
N ARG A 138 -17.38 -5.09 13.99
CA ARG A 138 -18.61 -5.17 13.19
C ARG A 138 -18.48 -4.32 11.95
N ILE A 139 -18.92 -4.84 10.81
CA ILE A 139 -18.92 -4.10 9.54
C ILE A 139 -20.27 -3.39 9.39
N CYS A 140 -20.29 -2.18 8.81
CA CYS A 140 -21.55 -1.52 8.46
C CYS A 140 -22.32 -2.34 7.41
N ASN A 141 -23.55 -2.77 7.71
CA ASN A 141 -24.35 -3.57 6.78
C ASN A 141 -24.71 -2.82 5.48
N GLY A 142 -24.77 -1.48 5.51
CA GLY A 142 -25.11 -0.68 4.33
C GLY A 142 -23.98 -0.61 3.32
N CYS A 143 -22.81 -0.11 3.72
CA CYS A 143 -21.69 0.06 2.81
C CYS A 143 -20.68 -1.09 2.78
N GLN A 144 -20.69 -1.97 3.79
CA GLN A 144 -19.71 -3.04 3.98
C GLN A 144 -18.23 -2.59 4.05
N TYR A 145 -17.99 -1.29 4.22
CA TYR A 145 -16.65 -0.71 4.16
C TYR A 145 -16.10 -0.34 5.55
N VAL A 146 -16.82 0.50 6.28
CA VAL A 146 -16.41 0.97 7.61
C VAL A 146 -16.70 -0.07 8.70
N ARG A 147 -15.91 -0.03 9.76
CA ARG A 147 -15.93 -0.99 10.87
C ARG A 147 -16.08 -0.32 12.23
N TYR A 148 -16.73 -1.00 13.15
CA TYR A 148 -17.01 -0.51 14.49
C TYR A 148 -16.73 -1.56 15.55
N HIS A 149 -16.24 -1.14 16.72
CA HIS A 149 -16.05 -2.08 17.83
C HIS A 149 -17.37 -2.40 18.53
N ASP A 150 -18.34 -1.48 18.51
CA ASP A 150 -19.68 -1.68 19.07
C ASP A 150 -20.74 -0.85 18.33
N SER A 151 -22.00 -0.97 18.76
CA SER A 151 -23.14 -0.24 18.21
C SER A 151 -23.12 1.26 18.51
N ASP A 152 -22.46 1.67 19.58
CA ASP A 152 -22.44 3.07 20.01
C ASP A 152 -21.42 3.86 19.19
N CYS A 153 -20.22 3.31 18.94
CA CYS A 153 -19.22 3.79 17.97
C CYS A 153 -19.90 3.98 16.59
N GLN A 154 -20.73 3.02 16.17
CA GLN A 154 -21.48 3.10 14.92
C GLN A 154 -22.53 4.22 14.91
N ARG A 155 -23.40 4.30 15.92
CA ARG A 155 -24.48 5.30 15.99
C ARG A 155 -23.92 6.72 16.03
N ASN A 156 -22.89 6.95 16.83
CA ASN A 156 -22.23 8.24 16.95
C ASN A 156 -21.55 8.66 15.63
N HIS A 157 -20.86 7.73 14.96
CA HIS A 157 -20.24 8.01 13.67
C HIS A 157 -21.27 8.21 12.55
N TRP A 158 -22.38 7.47 12.59
CA TRP A 158 -23.50 7.60 11.66
C TRP A 158 -24.08 9.01 11.64
N GLN A 159 -24.41 9.55 12.82
CA GLN A 159 -25.02 10.87 12.97
C GLN A 159 -24.09 12.00 12.54
N ARG A 160 -22.78 11.85 12.76
CA ARG A 160 -21.79 12.90 12.47
C ARG A 160 -21.46 13.01 10.99
N ILE A 161 -21.15 11.90 10.33
CA ILE A 161 -20.59 11.95 8.97
C ILE A 161 -20.96 10.74 8.11
N HIS A 162 -20.97 9.52 8.68
CA HIS A 162 -21.07 8.31 7.86
C HIS A 162 -22.40 8.19 7.11
N LYS A 163 -23.49 8.81 7.58
CA LYS A 163 -24.76 8.83 6.87
C LYS A 163 -24.64 9.34 5.43
N PHE A 164 -23.79 10.35 5.20
CA PHE A 164 -23.58 10.93 3.87
C PHE A 164 -22.69 10.04 3.00
N ASP A 165 -21.64 9.47 3.59
CA ASP A 165 -20.65 8.68 2.85
C ASP A 165 -21.10 7.23 2.59
N CYS A 166 -22.07 6.72 3.36
CA CYS A 166 -22.47 5.31 3.30
C CYS A 166 -22.94 4.90 1.90
N LYS A 167 -23.71 5.78 1.23
CA LYS A 167 -24.19 5.50 -0.13
C LYS A 167 -23.04 5.43 -1.12
N SER A 168 -22.15 6.41 -1.11
CA SER A 168 -20.96 6.44 -1.98
C SER A 168 -20.07 5.21 -1.79
N PHE A 169 -19.85 4.78 -0.54
CA PHE A 169 -19.09 3.55 -0.27
C PHE A 169 -19.81 2.29 -0.75
N SER A 170 -21.14 2.21 -0.65
CA SER A 170 -21.91 1.06 -1.15
C SER A 170 -21.82 0.94 -2.67
N GLU A 171 -21.92 2.05 -3.40
CA GLU A 171 -21.82 2.07 -4.86
C GLU A 171 -20.41 1.72 -5.35
N LEU A 172 -19.37 2.18 -4.63
CA LEU A 172 -18.00 1.81 -4.92
C LEU A 172 -17.79 0.30 -4.77
N ASN A 173 -18.34 -0.32 -3.72
CA ASN A 173 -18.22 -1.76 -3.50
C ASN A 173 -19.00 -2.59 -4.53
N ALA A 174 -20.20 -2.16 -4.91
CA ALA A 174 -21.00 -2.88 -5.93
C ALA A 174 -20.27 -2.98 -7.29
N LYS A 175 -19.59 -1.89 -7.70
CA LYS A 175 -18.77 -1.89 -8.93
C LYS A 175 -17.52 -2.78 -8.82
N VAL A 176 -17.08 -3.14 -7.61
CA VAL A 176 -15.96 -4.07 -7.44
C VAL A 176 -16.38 -5.48 -7.82
N GLU A 177 -17.57 -5.91 -7.41
CA GLU A 177 -18.04 -7.28 -7.64
C GLU A 177 -18.33 -7.55 -9.13
N ASP A 178 -18.94 -6.59 -9.83
CA ASP A 178 -19.29 -6.73 -11.25
C ASP A 178 -18.05 -6.91 -12.15
N ASP A 179 -17.03 -6.07 -11.95
CA ASP A 179 -15.76 -6.18 -12.66
C ASP A 179 -14.93 -7.41 -12.25
N SER A 180 -15.13 -7.96 -11.04
CA SER A 180 -14.46 -9.21 -10.64
C SER A 180 -14.96 -10.38 -11.48
N LEU A 181 -16.26 -10.40 -11.80
CA LEU A 181 -16.84 -11.38 -12.73
C LEU A 181 -16.29 -11.18 -14.13
N LEU A 182 -16.19 -9.94 -14.61
CA LEU A 182 -15.55 -9.62 -15.90
C LEU A 182 -14.10 -10.10 -15.97
N GLN A 183 -13.29 -9.88 -14.93
CA GLN A 183 -11.91 -10.39 -14.90
C GLN A 183 -11.84 -11.93 -14.90
N GLU A 184 -12.78 -12.59 -14.23
CA GLU A 184 -12.85 -14.05 -14.19
C GLU A 184 -13.30 -14.62 -15.55
N ILE A 185 -14.26 -13.98 -16.21
CA ILE A 185 -14.70 -14.31 -17.58
C ILE A 185 -13.54 -14.13 -18.56
N LEU A 186 -12.84 -12.98 -18.54
CA LEU A 186 -11.69 -12.73 -19.41
C LEU A 186 -10.55 -13.75 -19.19
N LYS A 187 -10.35 -14.19 -17.95
CA LYS A 187 -9.38 -15.24 -17.64
C LYS A 187 -9.78 -16.58 -18.25
N ILE A 188 -11.04 -16.97 -18.15
CA ILE A 188 -11.59 -18.20 -18.76
C ILE A 188 -11.46 -18.16 -20.29
N GLU A 189 -11.75 -17.01 -20.91
CA GLU A 189 -11.59 -16.82 -22.36
C GLU A 189 -10.12 -16.96 -22.79
N CYS A 190 -9.19 -16.36 -22.05
CA CYS A 190 -7.77 -16.43 -22.34
C CYS A 190 -7.22 -17.87 -22.16
N GLU A 191 -7.68 -18.60 -21.14
CA GLU A 191 -7.33 -20.01 -20.94
C GLU A 191 -7.89 -20.92 -22.06
N SER A 192 -9.12 -20.64 -22.52
CA SER A 192 -9.75 -21.35 -23.64
C SER A 192 -9.01 -21.12 -24.96
N GLN A 193 -8.58 -19.88 -25.25
CA GLN A 193 -7.76 -19.59 -26.45
C GLN A 193 -6.42 -20.33 -26.43
N ARG A 194 -5.73 -20.35 -25.28
CA ARG A 194 -4.46 -21.09 -25.13
C ARG A 194 -4.63 -22.60 -25.33
N MET A 195 -5.78 -23.16 -24.96
CA MET A 195 -6.10 -24.56 -25.23
C MET A 195 -6.27 -24.79 -26.74
N TYR A 196 -7.04 -23.94 -27.41
CA TYR A 196 -7.26 -24.02 -28.86
C TYR A 196 -5.96 -23.88 -29.67
N GLU A 197 -5.07 -22.96 -29.30
CA GLU A 197 -3.76 -22.79 -29.95
C GLU A 197 -2.86 -24.03 -29.81
N LYS A 198 -2.94 -24.76 -28.69
CA LYS A 198 -2.18 -26.00 -28.50
C LYS A 198 -2.72 -27.15 -29.36
N GLU A 199 -4.03 -27.21 -29.55
CA GLU A 199 -4.67 -28.26 -30.36
C GLU A 199 -4.53 -28.02 -31.87
N THR A 200 -4.46 -26.76 -32.31
CA THR A 200 -4.36 -26.39 -33.73
C THR A 200 -2.92 -26.28 -34.25
N ASN A 201 -1.93 -26.17 -33.37
CA ASN A 201 -0.52 -26.06 -33.74
C ASN A 201 0.36 -27.35 -33.67
N PRO A 202 -0.12 -28.59 -33.89
CA PRO A 202 0.75 -29.75 -34.07
C PRO A 202 1.46 -29.82 -35.44
N LEU A 203 1.01 -29.08 -36.45
CA LEU A 203 1.45 -29.27 -37.84
C LEU A 203 2.68 -28.44 -38.26
N LEU A 204 3.17 -27.52 -37.42
CA LEU A 204 4.33 -26.67 -37.75
C LEU A 204 5.66 -27.14 -37.14
N SER A 205 5.67 -28.14 -36.26
CA SER A 205 6.90 -28.68 -35.68
C SER A 205 7.62 -29.72 -36.54
N GLY A 206 7.03 -30.14 -37.68
CA GLY A 206 7.57 -31.20 -38.54
C GLY A 206 8.42 -30.77 -39.75
N LEU A 207 8.58 -29.46 -40.00
CA LEU A 207 9.25 -28.94 -41.22
C LEU A 207 10.66 -28.37 -40.98
N ARG A 208 11.35 -28.86 -39.94
CA ARG A 208 12.79 -28.61 -39.75
C ARG A 208 13.54 -29.93 -39.83
N ASN A 209 13.75 -30.42 -41.05
CA ASN A 209 14.78 -31.39 -41.41
C ASN A 209 15.18 -31.12 -42.86
#